data_AF-B1BU08-F1
#
_entry.id   AF-B1BU08-F1
#
_cell.length_a   1.000
_cell.length_b   1.000
_cell.length_c   1.000
_cell.angle_alpha   90.00
_cell.angle_beta   90.00
_cell.angle_gamma   90.00
#
_symmetry.space_group_name_H-M   'P 1'
#
loop_
_entity.id
_entity.type
_entity.pdbx_description
1 polymer ?
#
loop_
_entity_poly.entity_id
_entity_poly.type
_entity_poly.pdbx_seq_one_letter_code
_entity_poly.pdbx_strand_id
1 'polypeptide(L)'
;MNVKKIGKVNIGEKRAMEKIYNKRAALDELIFTICKESSPELYKKVSDDLNNAINEYNNWWKNISEKYNWIIGKDEYLILDFNTCDVIVEKLNSCENKI
;
A
#
# COMPACT_ATOMS: atom_id res chain seq x y z
N MET A 1 15.99 13.49 1.07
CA MET A 1 14.56 13.16 0.86
C MET A 1 13.73 14.38 1.21
N ASN A 2 12.89 14.87 0.29
CA ASN A 2 11.97 15.97 0.57
C ASN A 2 10.61 15.38 0.98
N VAL A 3 10.41 15.21 2.29
CA VAL A 3 9.15 14.74 2.89
C VAL A 3 8.30 15.94 3.31
N LYS A 4 7.04 15.97 2.91
CA LYS A 4 6.09 17.02 3.33
C LYS A 4 4.84 16.38 3.93
N LYS A 5 4.52 16.71 5.18
CA LYS A 5 3.21 16.38 5.76
C LYS A 5 2.12 17.16 5.04
N ILE A 6 1.09 16.45 4.55
CA ILE A 6 -0.04 17.05 3.84
C ILE A 6 -1.38 16.83 4.56
N GLY A 7 -1.42 15.93 5.53
CA GLY A 7 -2.66 15.59 6.20
C GLY A 7 -2.47 14.67 7.39
N LYS A 8 -3.60 14.25 7.94
CA LYS A 8 -3.69 13.30 9.04
C LYS A 8 -5.00 12.54 8.89
N VAL A 9 -4.94 11.21 8.98
CA VAL A 9 -6.14 10.38 9.07
C VAL A 9 -6.55 10.21 10.53
N ASN A 10 -7.78 9.81 10.78
CA ASN A 10 -8.19 9.39 12.12
C ASN A 10 -7.76 7.95 12.43
N ILE A 11 -7.87 7.56 13.70
CA ILE A 11 -7.47 6.23 14.18
C ILE A 11 -8.24 5.11 13.47
N GLY A 12 -9.51 5.31 13.16
CA GLY A 12 -10.35 4.32 12.47
C GLY A 12 -9.89 4.07 11.04
N GLU A 13 -9.60 5.14 10.30
CA GLU A 13 -9.06 5.09 8.94
C GLU A 13 -7.68 4.43 8.93
N LYS A 14 -6.80 4.84 9.86
CA LYS A 14 -5.49 4.22 10.04
C LYS A 14 -5.61 2.72 10.32
N ARG A 15 -6.49 2.31 11.23
CA ARG A 15 -6.75 0.89 11.55
C ARG A 15 -7.28 0.12 10.34
N ALA A 16 -8.09 0.75 9.49
CA ALA A 16 -8.57 0.13 8.26
C ALA A 16 -7.40 -0.13 7.28
N MET A 17 -6.52 0.85 7.09
CA MET A 17 -5.33 0.66 6.25
C MET A 17 -4.36 -0.37 6.84
N GLU A 18 -4.10 -0.38 8.15
CA GLU A 18 -3.25 -1.40 8.79
C GLU A 18 -3.73 -2.82 8.51
N LYS A 19 -5.05 -3.06 8.56
CA LYS A 19 -5.62 -4.39 8.24
C LYS A 19 -5.33 -4.79 6.80
N ILE A 20 -5.52 -3.87 5.86
CA ILE A 20 -5.29 -4.11 4.43
C ILE A 20 -3.79 -4.34 4.17
N TYR A 21 -2.93 -3.49 4.73
CA TYR A 21 -1.48 -3.57 4.60
C TYR A 21 -0.96 -4.91 5.14
N ASN A 22 -1.36 -5.30 6.36
CA ASN A 22 -0.94 -6.55 6.97
C ASN A 22 -1.45 -7.77 6.19
N LYS A 23 -2.70 -7.73 5.69
CA LYS A 23 -3.25 -8.80 4.83
C LYS A 23 -2.44 -8.93 3.54
N ARG A 24 -2.13 -7.82 2.87
CA ARG A 24 -1.31 -7.82 1.65
C ARG A 24 0.08 -8.38 1.91
N ALA A 25 0.76 -7.89 2.95
CA ALA A 25 2.10 -8.35 3.32
C ALA A 25 2.12 -9.85 3.65
N ALA A 26 1.11 -10.35 4.39
CA ALA A 26 1.02 -11.78 4.69
C ALA A 26 0.84 -12.64 3.43
N LEU A 27 0.04 -12.17 2.46
CA LEU A 27 -0.18 -12.87 1.19
C LEU A 27 1.05 -12.79 0.27
N ASP A 28 1.73 -11.63 0.25
CA ASP A 28 3.01 -11.43 -0.46
C ASP A 28 4.06 -12.41 0.07
N GLU A 29 4.24 -12.55 1.38
CA GLU A 29 5.18 -13.53 1.92
C GLU A 29 4.73 -14.97 1.63
N LEU A 30 3.43 -15.26 1.75
CA LEU A 30 2.90 -16.61 1.53
C LEU A 30 3.11 -17.09 0.10
N ILE A 31 2.92 -16.23 -0.92
CA ILE A 31 3.06 -16.66 -2.33
C ILE A 31 4.47 -17.16 -2.64
N PHE A 32 5.50 -16.60 -2.00
CA PHE A 32 6.89 -17.03 -2.18
C PHE A 32 7.17 -18.41 -1.60
N THR A 33 6.40 -18.85 -0.61
CA THR A 33 6.56 -20.17 0.01
C THR A 33 5.88 -21.31 -0.77
N ILE A 34 4.98 -20.97 -1.71
CA ILE A 34 4.19 -21.95 -2.44
C ILE A 34 4.89 -22.35 -3.74
N CYS A 35 5.18 -23.65 -3.87
CA CYS A 35 5.66 -24.21 -5.13
C CYS A 35 4.50 -24.31 -6.15
N LYS A 36 4.54 -23.47 -7.18
CA LYS A 36 3.51 -23.40 -8.23
C LYS A 36 3.33 -24.71 -9.00
N GLU A 37 4.39 -25.49 -9.19
CA GLU A 37 4.35 -26.74 -9.96
C GLU A 37 3.64 -27.86 -9.20
N SER A 38 3.90 -27.98 -7.90
CA SER A 38 3.30 -29.03 -7.06
C SER A 38 1.95 -28.64 -6.46
N SER A 39 1.66 -27.34 -6.35
CA SER A 39 0.43 -26.82 -5.73
C SER A 39 -0.22 -25.68 -6.55
N PRO A 40 -0.59 -25.92 -7.82
CA PRO A 40 -1.06 -24.87 -8.73
C PRO A 40 -2.38 -24.20 -8.29
N GLU A 41 -3.32 -24.97 -7.71
CA GLU A 41 -4.60 -24.43 -7.23
C GLU A 41 -4.41 -23.51 -6.03
N LEU A 42 -3.56 -23.92 -5.07
CA LEU A 42 -3.24 -23.11 -3.90
C LEU A 42 -2.51 -21.83 -4.31
N TYR A 43 -1.52 -21.95 -5.20
CA TYR A 43 -0.81 -20.79 -5.76
C TYR A 43 -1.79 -19.80 -6.39
N LYS A 44 -2.71 -20.30 -7.25
CA LYS A 44 -3.71 -19.46 -7.91
C LYS A 44 -4.59 -18.74 -6.88
N LYS A 45 -5.08 -19.47 -5.86
CA LYS A 45 -5.93 -18.87 -4.83
C LYS A 45 -5.22 -17.75 -4.06
N VAL A 46 -3.98 -17.98 -3.62
CA VAL A 46 -3.20 -16.94 -2.91
C VAL A 46 -2.90 -15.77 -3.84
N SER A 47 -2.61 -16.03 -5.12
CA SER A 47 -2.41 -14.97 -6.12
C SER A 47 -3.67 -14.13 -6.32
N ASP A 48 -4.85 -14.75 -6.39
CA ASP A 48 -6.13 -14.05 -6.54
C ASP A 48 -6.45 -13.23 -5.27
N ASP A 49 -6.23 -13.80 -4.09
CA ASP A 49 -6.42 -13.10 -2.81
C ASP A 49 -5.45 -11.91 -2.66
N LEU A 50 -4.20 -12.05 -3.11
CA LEU A 50 -3.22 -10.98 -3.13
C LEU A 50 -3.66 -9.83 -4.06
N ASN A 51 -4.13 -10.17 -5.27
CA ASN A 51 -4.68 -9.17 -6.20
C ASN A 51 -5.86 -8.41 -5.59
N ASN A 52 -6.74 -9.11 -4.87
CA ASN A 52 -7.84 -8.48 -4.15
C ASN A 52 -7.34 -7.53 -3.05
N ALA A 53 -6.33 -7.94 -2.27
CA ALA A 53 -5.73 -7.08 -1.24
C ALA A 53 -5.02 -5.84 -1.83
N ILE A 54 -4.36 -5.97 -2.98
CA ILE A 54 -3.79 -4.83 -3.73
C ILE A 54 -4.89 -3.86 -4.17
N ASN A 55 -6.01 -4.37 -4.69
CA ASN A 55 -7.15 -3.55 -5.08
C ASN A 55 -7.79 -2.84 -3.87
N GLU A 56 -7.96 -3.52 -2.74
CA GLU A 56 -8.41 -2.92 -1.48
C GLU A 56 -7.48 -1.78 -1.03
N TYR A 57 -6.16 -1.99 -1.11
CA TYR A 57 -5.15 -0.99 -0.76
C TYR A 57 -5.23 0.25 -1.65
N ASN A 58 -5.30 0.06 -2.96
CA ASN A 58 -5.40 1.16 -3.93
C ASN A 58 -6.71 1.93 -3.77
N ASN A 59 -7.83 1.22 -3.55
CA ASN A 59 -9.13 1.83 -3.33
C ASN A 59 -9.15 2.65 -2.03
N TRP A 60 -8.51 2.17 -0.96
CA TRP A 60 -8.40 2.94 0.28
C TRP A 60 -7.66 4.26 0.04
N TRP A 61 -6.52 4.22 -0.66
CA TRP A 61 -5.76 5.44 -0.96
C TRP A 61 -6.53 6.42 -1.84
N LYS A 62 -7.23 5.91 -2.86
CA LYS A 62 -8.11 6.73 -3.70
C LYS A 62 -9.18 7.42 -2.85
N ASN A 63 -9.94 6.64 -2.08
CA ASN A 63 -11.06 7.15 -1.28
C ASN A 63 -10.62 8.16 -0.21
N ILE A 64 -9.51 7.89 0.49
CA ILE A 64 -9.03 8.78 1.55
C ILE A 64 -8.48 10.08 0.97
N SER A 65 -7.76 10.01 -0.16
CA SER A 65 -7.21 11.18 -0.83
C SER A 65 -8.31 12.07 -1.38
N GLU A 66 -9.35 11.46 -1.97
CA GLU A 66 -10.57 12.17 -2.41
C GLU A 66 -11.30 12.82 -1.21
N LYS A 67 -11.50 12.07 -0.12
CA LYS A 67 -12.17 12.59 1.09
C LYS A 67 -11.50 13.84 1.67
N TYR A 68 -10.18 13.86 1.70
CA TYR A 68 -9.39 14.97 2.24
C TYR A 68 -8.90 15.96 1.19
N ASN A 69 -9.28 15.77 -0.08
CA ASN A 69 -8.85 16.58 -1.22
C ASN A 69 -7.31 16.71 -1.32
N TRP A 70 -6.58 15.62 -1.07
CA TRP A 70 -5.13 15.60 -1.22
C TRP A 70 -4.75 15.56 -2.70
N ILE A 71 -3.94 16.52 -3.12
CA ILE A 71 -3.40 16.63 -4.47
C ILE A 71 -1.90 16.37 -4.40
N ILE A 72 -1.42 15.43 -5.22
CA ILE A 72 0.00 15.11 -5.37
C ILE A 72 0.42 15.26 -6.82
N GLY A 73 1.71 15.55 -7.04
CA GLY A 73 2.32 15.61 -8.36
C GLY A 73 2.45 14.23 -9.02
N LYS A 74 2.78 14.24 -10.33
CA LYS A 74 2.93 13.04 -11.16
C LYS A 74 3.99 12.05 -10.66
N ASP A 75 5.02 12.55 -9.99
CA ASP A 75 6.16 11.77 -9.46
C ASP A 75 6.19 11.79 -7.92
N GLU A 76 5.03 11.97 -7.31
CA GLU A 76 4.84 11.97 -5.86
C GLU A 76 3.99 10.78 -5.43
N TYR A 77 4.26 10.25 -4.24
CA TYR A 77 3.45 9.21 -3.62
C TYR A 77 3.14 9.55 -2.17
N LEU A 78 2.04 8.99 -1.68
CA LEU A 78 1.58 9.15 -0.32
C LEU A 78 2.09 8.04 0.57
N ILE A 79 2.48 8.43 1.77
CA ILE A 79 2.85 7.53 2.86
C ILE A 79 1.99 7.85 4.07
N LEU A 80 1.46 6.82 4.70
CA LEU A 80 0.82 6.91 6.00
C LEU A 80 1.82 6.47 7.07
N ASP A 81 2.12 7.35 8.02
CA ASP A 81 2.81 6.97 9.24
C ASP A 81 1.81 6.32 10.21
N PHE A 82 1.95 5.02 10.43
CA PHE A 82 1.07 4.25 11.31
C PHE A 82 1.18 4.62 12.80
N ASN A 83 2.29 5.22 13.23
CA ASN A 83 2.47 5.65 14.62
C ASN A 83 1.77 6.98 14.88
N THR A 84 1.84 7.90 13.93
CA THR A 84 1.36 9.28 14.12
C THR A 84 0.01 9.56 13.44
N CYS A 85 -0.44 8.69 12.54
CA CYS A 85 -1.57 8.92 11.61
C CYS A 85 -1.33 10.05 10.60
N ASP A 86 -0.11 10.56 10.48
CA ASP A 86 0.22 11.62 9.53
C ASP A 86 0.34 11.06 8.12
N VAL A 87 -0.12 11.84 7.14
CA VAL A 87 0.06 11.52 5.72
C VAL A 87 1.09 12.46 5.13
N ILE A 88 2.09 11.86 4.51
CA ILE A 88 3.30 12.51 3.99
C ILE A 88 3.36 12.28 2.49
N VAL A 89 3.80 13.30 1.75
CA VAL A 89 4.17 13.20 0.35
C VAL A 89 5.67 13.02 0.24
N GLU A 90 6.08 12.02 -0.54
CA GLU A 90 7.46 11.82 -0.99
C GLU A 90 7.56 11.93 -2.50
N LYS A 91 8.66 12.51 -2.98
CA LYS A 91 9.00 12.58 -4.40
C LYS A 91 9.89 11.39 -4.78
N LEU A 92 9.58 10.76 -5.91
CA LEU A 92 10.49 9.82 -6.53
C LEU A 92 11.72 10.59 -7.02
N ASN A 93 12.88 10.38 -6.41
CA ASN A 93 14.13 10.90 -6.95
C ASN A 93 14.51 10.03 -8.15
N SER A 94 14.44 10.57 -9.37
CA SER A 94 14.72 9.86 -10.62
C SER A 94 16.19 9.48 -10.85
N CYS A 95 17.04 9.51 -9.81
CA CYS A 95 18.48 9.28 -9.93
C CYS A 95 19.03 8.43 -8.77
N GLU A 96 18.52 7.21 -8.56
CA GLU A 96 19.21 6.18 -7.76
C GLU A 96 18.53 4.82 -7.99
N ASN A 97 18.74 4.24 -9.17
CA ASN A 97 18.69 2.78 -9.39
C ASN A 97 19.34 2.48 -10.75
N LYS A 98 20.67 2.66 -10.80
CA LYS A 98 21.53 1.77 -11.57
C LYS A 98 22.12 0.81 -10.56
N ILE A 99 21.69 -0.44 -10.59
CA ILE A 99 22.47 -1.67 -10.43
C ILE A 99 21.63 -2.78 -11.07
#